data_AF-A0A161W7D9-F1
#
_entry.id   AF-A0A161W7D9-F1
#
_cell.length_a   1.000
_cell.length_b   1.000
_cell.length_c   1.000
_cell.angle_alpha   90.00
_cell.angle_beta   90.00
_cell.angle_gamma   90.00
#
_symmetry.space_group_name_H-M   'P 1'
#
loop_
_entity.id
_entity.type
_entity.pdbx_description
1 polymer ?
#
loop_
_entity_poly.entity_id
_entity_poly.type
_entity_poly.pdbx_seq_one_letter_code
_entity_poly.pdbx_strand_id
1 'polypeptide(L)'
;MSSEQARDKMSAGLQPEESGQSKARKACESKMGPHVEDAYGQECLACSYLELMYVTPVIPLSLPGYVASSDNWSASHRESLSLASLLQANEQSPLVNKSVFLRLKRIEEHLGLPPLGNVEEVESPVSPEFMTLEPETPGETSLGALWGAVTVLRRSCSSNVGSNIWDKSMIKRLWLSFHETMPGLHFLPTKQTFSSPRPLMLASMLYCSSIRGSPEVAVLAPDYFTVLCSAISQLCIPQSEVGQAPDDKASAEEWAFQTVLGIILAGLLREAVVKETGVWISLAYRLILEHCPSNTDERSREWRRLFSGLQIVDLEHASIHLSCPIIPIEAPLPRLKIPLQDQLYRLSRMMHTGLTHFTGRGLPTIWSCFESEPSVAQLSSVSFSGVDGAVIRDWARQLDDWLVEFSDKDFESEHEKKLVFRQYILHRLLVLSIYHPARGCNLFSNTTPKEQHELLVSARAAVKLQMCDSSIWSNWDLVMITWAALIVLQGVDGGVGEPEDLENVSVHLQKLKEIHEPKPNLRGILATRLEQKLQGLHTPASGDAEGFEQEIRNLDNSWYIFDQSSLQAGYDLWSYETQAG
;
A
#
# COMPACT_ATOMS: atom_id res chain seq x y z
N MET A 1 -61.48 -40.62 23.23
CA MET A 1 -61.54 -41.12 24.62
C MET A 1 -60.70 -40.17 25.45
N SER A 2 -61.29 -39.08 25.96
CA SER A 2 -61.72 -38.91 27.37
C SER A 2 -60.63 -39.34 28.36
N SER A 3 -60.18 -38.51 29.29
CA SER A 3 -61.02 -37.68 30.17
C SER A 3 -60.20 -36.64 30.96
N GLU A 4 -60.83 -35.46 31.10
CA GLU A 4 -60.94 -34.61 32.30
C GLU A 4 -59.65 -33.95 32.86
N GLN A 5 -59.63 -32.65 33.17
CA GLN A 5 -60.65 -31.94 33.94
C GLN A 5 -60.57 -30.41 33.71
N ALA A 6 -61.73 -29.80 33.51
CA ALA A 6 -61.93 -28.36 33.47
C ALA A 6 -62.15 -27.79 34.88
N ARG A 7 -61.69 -26.56 35.13
CA ARG A 7 -62.47 -25.58 35.89
C ARG A 7 -62.02 -24.13 35.65
N ASP A 8 -62.88 -23.45 34.91
CA ASP A 8 -63.25 -22.04 34.84
C ASP A 8 -62.73 -21.08 35.94
N LYS A 9 -62.31 -19.87 35.54
CA LYS A 9 -63.22 -18.70 35.49
C LYS A 9 -62.61 -17.46 34.82
N MET A 10 -63.35 -16.97 33.82
CA MET A 10 -63.59 -15.59 33.34
C MET A 10 -63.23 -14.46 34.32
N SER A 11 -62.96 -13.20 33.91
CA SER A 11 -62.83 -12.52 32.62
C SER A 11 -62.44 -11.06 32.90
N ALA A 12 -61.96 -10.42 31.82
CA ALA A 12 -62.08 -9.00 31.47
C ALA A 12 -61.04 -8.00 31.99
N GLY A 13 -60.29 -7.41 31.04
CA GLY A 13 -60.05 -5.97 31.08
C GLY A 13 -58.75 -5.47 30.47
N LEU A 14 -58.80 -5.15 29.16
CA LEU A 14 -58.26 -3.93 28.53
C LEU A 14 -56.72 -3.66 28.46
N GLN A 15 -56.24 -3.70 27.21
CA GLN A 15 -55.28 -2.84 26.49
C GLN A 15 -53.79 -2.69 26.93
N PRO A 16 -52.88 -2.44 25.96
CA PRO A 16 -51.43 -2.56 26.15
C PRO A 16 -50.78 -1.23 26.51
N GLU A 17 -49.89 -1.24 27.51
CA GLU A 17 -48.99 -0.12 27.82
C GLU A 17 -47.67 -0.23 27.03
N GLU A 18 -47.32 0.88 26.38
CA GLU A 18 -45.97 1.23 25.96
C GLU A 18 -45.08 1.57 27.17
N SER A 19 -43.76 1.55 26.92
CA SER A 19 -42.72 2.34 27.60
C SER A 19 -42.24 1.86 28.98
N GLY A 20 -41.03 1.30 28.99
CA GLY A 20 -40.19 1.15 30.19
C GLY A 20 -38.71 1.25 29.88
N GLN A 21 -38.19 2.48 29.74
CA GLN A 21 -36.76 2.79 29.78
C GLN A 21 -36.16 2.30 31.11
N SER A 22 -35.12 1.44 31.04
CA SER A 22 -34.35 1.03 32.21
C SER A 22 -33.04 1.82 32.34
N LYS A 23 -32.85 2.27 33.58
CA LYS A 23 -31.79 3.10 34.14
C LYS A 23 -30.40 2.49 33.99
N ALA A 24 -29.50 3.17 33.27
CA ALA A 24 -28.05 3.09 33.48
C ALA A 24 -27.32 4.30 32.87
N ARG A 25 -27.70 5.52 33.29
CA ARG A 25 -26.92 6.75 33.10
C ARG A 25 -27.06 7.60 34.36
N LYS A 26 -26.10 7.46 35.28
CA LYS A 26 -25.80 8.43 36.33
C LYS A 26 -24.51 8.04 37.07
N ALA A 27 -23.38 8.37 36.47
CA ALA A 27 -22.14 8.70 37.16
C ALA A 27 -21.28 9.52 36.19
N CYS A 28 -20.62 10.55 36.69
CA CYS A 28 -19.76 11.52 35.96
C CYS A 28 -20.44 12.78 35.40
N GLU A 29 -21.12 13.53 36.28
CA GLU A 29 -21.13 14.99 36.21
C GLU A 29 -20.63 15.54 37.57
N SER A 30 -19.43 16.13 37.57
CA SER A 30 -19.02 17.29 38.41
C SER A 30 -17.51 17.31 38.62
N LYS A 31 -16.81 18.12 37.80
CA LYS A 31 -15.79 19.09 38.23
C LYS A 31 -15.31 19.89 37.02
N MET A 32 -15.75 21.15 36.97
CA MET A 32 -15.33 22.17 35.99
C MET A 32 -14.05 22.86 36.46
N GLY A 33 -13.10 22.99 35.54
CA GLY A 33 -12.17 24.13 35.38
C GLY A 33 -10.69 23.86 35.68
N PRO A 34 -9.74 24.55 35.00
CA PRO A 34 -9.89 25.56 33.95
C PRO A 34 -9.31 25.17 32.56
N HIS A 35 -9.73 25.92 31.55
CA HIS A 35 -9.17 26.03 30.21
C HIS A 35 -7.65 26.21 30.23
N VAL A 36 -6.94 25.45 29.38
CA VAL A 36 -5.57 25.75 28.94
C VAL A 36 -5.61 25.76 27.40
N GLU A 37 -5.78 26.96 26.85
CA GLU A 37 -5.22 27.33 25.55
C GLU A 37 -3.69 27.44 25.70
N ASP A 38 -2.98 27.29 24.58
CA ASP A 38 -1.54 27.51 24.37
C ASP A 38 -0.54 26.44 24.85
N ALA A 39 -0.15 25.56 23.91
CA ALA A 39 1.21 25.01 23.81
C ALA A 39 1.50 24.45 22.39
N TYR A 40 1.35 25.28 21.36
CA TYR A 40 2.09 25.09 20.09
C TYR A 40 3.33 25.97 20.17
N GLY A 41 4.51 25.37 20.25
CA GLY A 41 5.76 26.12 20.30
C GLY A 41 6.91 25.36 20.94
N GLN A 42 7.31 24.24 20.34
CA GLN A 42 8.66 23.75 20.53
C GLN A 42 9.22 23.35 19.18
N GLU A 43 10.00 24.28 18.60
CA GLU A 43 10.80 24.08 17.41
C GLU A 43 11.77 22.91 17.64
N CYS A 44 11.57 21.83 16.88
CA CYS A 44 12.50 20.72 16.85
C CYS A 44 13.67 21.10 15.93
N LEU A 45 14.82 21.45 16.53
CA LEU A 45 16.07 21.84 15.86
C LEU A 45 16.80 20.67 15.16
N ALA A 46 16.07 19.68 14.62
CA ALA A 46 16.63 18.55 13.86
C ALA A 46 16.17 18.49 12.39
N CYS A 47 15.53 19.55 11.87
CA CYS A 47 15.13 19.70 10.46
C CYS A 47 16.22 20.30 9.56
N SER A 48 17.49 20.00 9.78
CA SER A 48 18.61 20.56 8.99
C SER A 48 19.28 19.56 8.03
N TYR A 49 18.67 18.40 7.77
CA TYR A 49 19.19 17.44 6.78
C TYR A 49 18.15 16.90 5.77
N LEU A 50 16.95 17.50 5.70
CA LEU A 50 15.89 17.13 4.74
C LEU A 50 15.43 18.29 3.83
N GLU A 51 16.22 19.35 3.71
CA GLU A 51 15.96 20.44 2.76
C GLU A 51 16.38 20.04 1.34
N LEU A 52 15.54 19.25 0.65
CA LEU A 52 15.34 19.31 -0.81
C LEU A 52 14.38 18.22 -1.31
N MET A 53 13.20 18.05 -0.70
CA MET A 53 11.99 17.50 -1.33
C MET A 53 10.82 17.86 -0.40
N TYR A 54 9.59 18.02 -0.91
CA TYR A 54 8.39 18.50 -0.22
C TYR A 54 8.18 20.02 -0.21
N VAL A 55 7.59 20.52 -1.31
CA VAL A 55 6.79 21.75 -1.30
C VAL A 55 5.32 21.34 -1.37
N THR A 56 4.62 21.48 -0.25
CA THR A 56 3.16 21.34 -0.16
C THR A 56 2.53 22.65 -0.63
N PRO A 57 1.66 22.69 -1.66
CA PRO A 57 0.95 23.91 -1.99
C PRO A 57 -0.22 24.11 -1.02
N VAL A 58 -0.05 25.02 -0.06
CA VAL A 58 -1.15 25.54 0.75
C VAL A 58 -1.97 26.50 -0.12
N ILE A 59 -3.23 26.14 -0.39
CA ILE A 59 -4.20 27.03 -1.06
C ILE A 59 -4.96 27.79 0.03
N PRO A 60 -4.85 29.13 0.15
CA PRO A 60 -5.68 29.88 1.08
C PRO A 60 -7.03 30.21 0.44
N LEU A 61 -8.11 29.62 0.97
CA LEU A 61 -9.48 30.06 0.75
C LEU A 61 -9.75 31.26 1.69
N SER A 62 -9.84 32.47 1.14
CA SER A 62 -10.27 33.67 1.89
C SER A 62 -11.70 34.08 1.49
N LEU A 63 -12.62 34.07 2.44
CA LEU A 63 -13.89 34.80 2.41
C LEU A 63 -13.79 36.01 3.37
N PRO A 64 -14.36 37.19 3.05
CA PRO A 64 -14.07 38.42 3.78
C PRO A 64 -15.12 38.79 4.85
N GLY A 65 -14.66 39.39 5.94
CA GLY A 65 -15.44 40.37 6.70
C GLY A 65 -15.32 40.29 8.22
N TYR A 66 -14.40 41.06 8.82
CA TYR A 66 -14.70 42.14 9.79
C TYR A 66 -13.40 42.81 10.30
N VAL A 67 -13.50 44.11 10.57
CA VAL A 67 -12.42 45.08 10.81
C VAL A 67 -12.09 45.19 12.31
N ALA A 68 -10.81 45.25 12.66
CA ALA A 68 -10.31 46.12 13.74
C ALA A 68 -8.80 46.38 13.63
N SER A 69 -8.46 47.64 13.87
CA SER A 69 -7.18 48.34 13.70
C SER A 69 -6.21 48.13 14.88
N SER A 70 -4.90 48.21 14.61
CA SER A 70 -3.92 49.10 15.28
C SER A 70 -2.54 48.46 15.53
N ASP A 71 -1.57 48.93 14.74
CA ASP A 71 -0.19 49.34 15.05
C ASP A 71 0.92 48.39 15.56
N ASN A 72 1.97 48.39 14.71
CA ASN A 72 3.42 48.41 14.96
C ASN A 72 4.17 47.14 15.41
N TRP A 73 4.91 46.52 14.47
CA TRP A 73 6.37 46.62 14.43
C TRP A 73 6.97 46.18 13.07
N SER A 74 8.08 46.80 12.72
CA SER A 74 8.87 46.79 11.48
C SER A 74 9.53 45.46 11.06
N ALA A 75 9.67 45.20 9.74
CA ALA A 75 10.96 45.25 9.02
C ALA A 75 10.91 44.62 7.59
N SER A 76 11.60 45.31 6.67
CA SER A 76 12.36 44.78 5.52
C SER A 76 11.67 44.50 4.17
N HIS A 77 12.07 45.34 3.19
CA HIS A 77 12.14 45.14 1.74
C HIS A 77 11.01 44.40 1.00
N ARG A 78 10.08 45.20 0.44
CA ARG A 78 9.35 44.82 -0.78
C ARG A 78 9.58 45.89 -1.83
N GLU A 79 10.51 45.62 -2.75
CA GLU A 79 10.59 46.38 -4.00
C GLU A 79 9.38 45.99 -4.87
N SER A 80 8.49 46.94 -5.09
CA SER A 80 7.39 46.84 -6.03
C SER A 80 7.95 46.95 -7.45
N LEU A 81 8.09 45.82 -8.14
CA LEU A 81 8.37 45.79 -9.58
C LEU A 81 7.17 46.37 -10.34
N SER A 82 7.37 47.57 -10.89
CA SER A 82 6.42 48.21 -11.80
C SER A 82 6.26 47.38 -13.07
N LEU A 83 5.02 47.20 -13.54
CA LEU A 83 4.67 46.59 -14.83
C LEU A 83 5.37 47.27 -16.02
N ALA A 84 5.80 48.52 -15.86
CA ALA A 84 6.61 49.25 -16.84
C ALA A 84 8.04 48.66 -16.99
N SER A 85 8.61 48.09 -15.92
CA SER A 85 9.94 47.46 -15.94
C SER A 85 9.91 46.08 -16.63
N LEU A 86 8.79 45.36 -16.55
CA LEU A 86 8.60 44.09 -17.26
C LEU A 86 8.42 44.27 -18.77
N LEU A 87 7.82 45.38 -19.19
CA LEU A 87 7.68 45.70 -20.61
C LEU A 87 9.00 46.19 -21.24
N GLN A 88 9.86 46.88 -20.47
CA GLN A 88 11.21 47.26 -20.94
C GLN A 88 12.20 46.09 -21.02
N ALA A 89 12.01 45.01 -20.24
CA ALA A 89 12.86 43.81 -20.31
C ALA A 89 12.69 43.04 -21.65
N ASN A 90 11.58 43.24 -22.36
CA ASN A 90 11.30 42.56 -23.62
C ASN A 90 12.14 43.10 -24.80
N GLU A 91 12.72 44.31 -24.68
CA GLU A 91 13.60 44.90 -25.71
C GLU A 91 15.07 44.44 -25.59
N GLN A 92 15.46 43.75 -24.51
CA GLN A 92 16.83 43.19 -24.31
C GLN A 92 16.93 41.68 -24.61
N SER A 93 15.92 41.12 -25.28
CA SER A 93 15.76 39.70 -25.64
C SER A 93 16.96 39.02 -26.36
N PRO A 94 17.74 39.67 -27.26
CA PRO A 94 18.78 38.94 -27.99
C PRO A 94 20.08 38.69 -27.18
N LEU A 95 20.38 39.49 -26.16
CA LEU A 95 21.60 39.33 -25.35
C LEU A 95 21.43 38.31 -24.21
N VAL A 96 20.24 38.26 -23.60
CA VAL A 96 19.91 37.29 -22.55
C VAL A 96 19.88 35.87 -23.13
N ASN A 97 19.29 35.69 -24.31
CA ASN A 97 19.27 34.40 -24.99
C ASN A 97 20.68 33.85 -25.26
N LYS A 98 21.61 34.68 -25.75
CA LYS A 98 23.00 34.24 -25.99
C LYS A 98 23.72 33.79 -24.71
N SER A 99 23.50 34.48 -23.60
CA SER A 99 24.08 34.12 -22.30
C SER A 99 23.55 32.76 -21.82
N VAL A 100 22.25 32.52 -21.96
CA VAL A 100 21.61 31.25 -21.61
C VAL A 100 22.15 30.12 -22.48
N PHE A 101 22.22 30.30 -23.81
CA PHE A 101 22.77 29.29 -24.73
C PHE A 101 24.25 28.97 -24.44
N LEU A 102 25.06 29.97 -24.08
CA LEU A 102 26.46 29.75 -23.71
C LEU A 102 26.61 28.99 -22.38
N ARG A 103 25.71 29.20 -21.41
CA ARG A 103 25.69 28.43 -20.16
C ARG A 103 25.21 27.01 -20.41
N LEU A 104 24.18 26.83 -21.23
CA LEU A 104 23.67 25.52 -21.63
C LEU A 104 24.76 24.69 -22.32
N LYS A 105 25.44 25.28 -23.31
CA LYS A 105 26.55 24.65 -24.03
C LYS A 105 27.68 24.21 -23.09
N ARG A 106 28.01 25.05 -22.09
CA ARG A 106 29.04 24.70 -21.09
C ARG A 106 28.63 23.52 -20.20
N ILE A 107 27.34 23.41 -19.90
CA ILE A 107 26.78 22.28 -19.14
C ILE A 107 26.78 21.01 -20.00
N GLU A 108 26.35 21.11 -21.27
CA GLU A 108 26.35 20.00 -22.23
C GLU A 108 27.77 19.45 -22.46
N GLU A 109 28.76 20.34 -22.65
CA GLU A 109 30.17 19.98 -22.77
C GLU A 109 30.71 19.30 -21.49
N HIS A 110 30.29 19.76 -20.30
CA HIS A 110 30.68 19.16 -19.03
C HIS A 110 30.04 17.78 -18.79
N LEU A 111 28.84 17.56 -19.34
CA LEU A 111 28.11 16.28 -19.27
C LEU A 111 28.52 15.31 -20.38
N GLY A 112 29.44 15.70 -21.28
CA GLY A 112 29.88 14.86 -22.40
C GLY A 112 28.81 14.62 -23.47
N LEU A 113 27.81 15.50 -23.54
CA LEU A 113 26.78 15.42 -24.57
C LEU A 113 27.38 15.88 -25.92
N PRO A 114 27.18 15.13 -27.02
CA PRO A 114 27.71 15.53 -28.31
C PRO A 114 27.04 16.84 -28.76
N PRO A 115 27.80 17.82 -29.30
CA PRO A 115 27.21 19.05 -29.81
C PRO A 115 26.25 18.72 -30.96
N LEU A 116 25.04 19.27 -30.92
CA LEU A 116 24.08 19.31 -32.03
C LEU A 116 24.63 20.18 -33.18
N GLY A 117 25.74 19.75 -33.77
CA GLY A 117 26.32 20.33 -34.97
C GLY A 117 25.84 19.51 -36.17
N ASN A 118 24.99 20.13 -37.00
CA ASN A 118 24.56 19.64 -38.31
C ASN A 118 24.25 18.15 -38.34
N VAL A 119 23.05 17.79 -37.87
CA VAL A 119 22.33 16.72 -38.55
C VAL A 119 22.17 17.23 -39.98
N GLU A 120 23.08 16.83 -40.88
CA GLU A 120 22.74 16.69 -42.28
C GLU A 120 21.34 16.10 -42.29
N GLU A 121 20.42 16.69 -43.05
CA GLU A 121 19.14 16.06 -43.37
C GLU A 121 19.45 14.64 -43.85
N VAL A 122 19.47 13.70 -42.91
CA VAL A 122 19.43 12.29 -43.19
C VAL A 122 18.06 12.18 -43.79
N GLU A 123 18.05 12.08 -45.13
CA GLU A 123 16.91 11.73 -45.94
C GLU A 123 16.01 10.84 -45.09
N SER A 124 14.77 11.30 -44.91
CA SER A 124 13.73 10.45 -44.30
C SER A 124 13.91 9.05 -44.86
N PRO A 125 14.08 8.01 -44.02
CA PRO A 125 14.02 6.67 -44.55
C PRO A 125 12.66 6.59 -45.25
N VAL A 126 12.75 6.38 -46.55
CA VAL A 126 11.66 6.11 -47.46
C VAL A 126 10.60 5.31 -46.71
N SER A 127 9.35 5.77 -46.80
CA SER A 127 8.15 5.11 -46.32
C SER A 127 8.35 3.60 -46.24
N PRO A 128 8.12 2.93 -45.10
CA PRO A 128 8.17 1.49 -45.08
C PRO A 128 7.17 1.01 -46.13
N GLU A 129 7.70 0.35 -47.14
CA GLU A 129 6.96 -0.43 -48.11
C GLU A 129 5.85 -1.18 -47.37
N PHE A 130 4.66 -1.12 -47.96
CA PHE A 130 3.51 -1.96 -47.64
C PHE A 130 3.98 -3.29 -47.04
N MET A 131 3.92 -3.40 -45.71
CA MET A 131 3.99 -4.71 -45.08
C MET A 131 2.83 -5.49 -45.67
N THR A 132 3.18 -6.55 -46.39
CA THR A 132 2.29 -7.61 -46.82
C THR A 132 1.25 -7.85 -45.75
N LEU A 133 -0.01 -7.59 -46.10
CA LEU A 133 -1.19 -7.99 -45.35
C LEU A 133 -1.08 -9.49 -45.07
N GLU A 134 -0.60 -9.84 -43.87
CA GLU A 134 -0.96 -11.12 -43.30
C GLU A 134 -2.50 -11.12 -43.18
N PRO A 135 -3.18 -12.21 -43.56
CA PRO A 135 -4.63 -12.23 -43.56
C PRO A 135 -5.13 -11.96 -42.14
N GLU A 136 -5.84 -10.85 -41.97
CA GLU A 136 -6.48 -10.46 -40.72
C GLU A 136 -7.23 -11.65 -40.15
N THR A 137 -6.73 -12.17 -39.01
CA THR A 137 -7.47 -13.19 -38.29
C THR A 137 -8.70 -12.53 -37.66
N PRO A 138 -9.88 -13.18 -37.59
CA PRO A 138 -11.15 -12.54 -37.21
C PRO A 138 -11.24 -11.97 -35.78
N GLY A 139 -10.13 -11.93 -35.03
CA GLY A 139 -10.01 -11.35 -33.68
C GLY A 139 -9.03 -10.19 -33.56
N GLU A 140 -8.43 -9.68 -34.65
CA GLU A 140 -7.54 -8.51 -34.59
C GLU A 140 -8.29 -7.18 -34.54
N THR A 141 -9.50 -7.12 -35.11
CA THR A 141 -10.40 -5.96 -35.06
C THR A 141 -10.89 -5.64 -33.64
N SER A 142 -10.97 -6.63 -32.74
CA SER A 142 -11.37 -6.43 -31.34
C SER A 142 -10.25 -5.89 -30.43
N LEU A 143 -8.99 -5.90 -30.90
CA LEU A 143 -7.82 -5.40 -30.15
C LEU A 143 -7.37 -3.99 -30.60
N GLY A 144 -8.17 -3.29 -31.41
CA GLY A 144 -7.81 -1.96 -31.92
C GLY A 144 -7.44 -0.96 -30.81
N ALA A 145 -8.20 -0.95 -29.71
CA ALA A 145 -7.93 -0.07 -28.57
C ALA A 145 -6.61 -0.41 -27.85
N LEU A 146 -6.28 -1.69 -27.72
CA LEU A 146 -5.02 -2.17 -27.17
C LEU A 146 -3.85 -1.61 -28.00
N TRP A 147 -3.90 -1.74 -29.32
CA TRP A 147 -2.83 -1.26 -30.22
C TRP A 147 -2.72 0.27 -30.24
N GLY A 148 -3.83 0.98 -30.05
CA GLY A 148 -3.82 2.42 -29.83
C GLY A 148 -2.98 2.80 -28.60
N ALA A 149 -3.24 2.15 -27.45
CA ALA A 149 -2.48 2.37 -26.23
C ALA A 149 -1.00 2.00 -26.37
N VAL A 150 -0.67 0.88 -27.04
CA VAL A 150 0.73 0.49 -27.33
C VAL A 150 1.45 1.57 -28.14
N THR A 151 0.78 2.14 -29.14
CA THR A 151 1.38 3.18 -30.00
C THR A 151 1.69 4.45 -29.22
N VAL A 152 0.82 4.84 -28.28
CA VAL A 152 1.06 5.97 -27.37
C VAL A 152 2.24 5.68 -26.43
N LEU A 153 2.27 4.49 -25.80
CA LEU A 153 3.37 4.10 -24.91
C LEU A 153 4.71 4.09 -25.64
N ARG A 154 4.76 3.52 -26.85
CA ARG A 154 5.99 3.44 -27.65
C ARG A 154 6.52 4.83 -28.03
N ARG A 155 5.65 5.78 -28.36
CA ARG A 155 6.05 7.17 -28.67
C ARG A 155 6.47 7.95 -27.43
N SER A 156 5.85 7.67 -26.29
CA SER A 156 6.09 8.40 -25.03
C SER A 156 7.31 7.89 -24.27
N CYS A 157 7.77 6.67 -24.57
CA CYS A 157 8.97 6.09 -23.98
C CYS A 157 10.21 6.53 -24.74
N SER A 158 10.98 7.46 -24.15
CA SER A 158 12.25 7.96 -24.69
C SER A 158 13.46 7.14 -24.26
N SER A 159 13.26 6.17 -23.35
CA SER A 159 14.29 5.27 -22.86
C SER A 159 14.65 4.19 -23.88
N ASN A 160 15.92 3.80 -23.93
CA ASN A 160 16.42 2.68 -24.74
C ASN A 160 15.95 1.34 -24.17
N VAL A 161 14.69 0.98 -24.41
CA VAL A 161 14.10 -0.33 -24.12
C VAL A 161 14.31 -1.28 -25.30
N GLY A 162 14.38 -2.59 -25.04
CA GLY A 162 14.55 -3.60 -26.08
C GLY A 162 13.43 -3.55 -27.14
N SER A 163 13.76 -3.78 -28.41
CA SER A 163 12.75 -3.79 -29.48
C SER A 163 11.75 -4.95 -29.35
N ASN A 164 12.14 -6.01 -28.65
CA ASN A 164 11.35 -7.22 -28.38
C ASN A 164 10.12 -6.98 -27.50
N ILE A 165 10.13 -5.97 -26.60
CA ILE A 165 8.95 -5.68 -25.76
C ILE A 165 7.76 -5.11 -26.56
N TRP A 166 8.02 -4.67 -27.80
CA TRP A 166 7.01 -4.14 -28.72
C TRP A 166 6.46 -5.19 -29.68
N ASP A 167 6.85 -6.46 -29.53
CA ASP A 167 6.31 -7.55 -30.33
C ASP A 167 4.80 -7.74 -30.07
N LYS A 168 4.00 -7.74 -31.15
CA LYS A 168 2.54 -7.85 -31.05
C LYS A 168 2.11 -9.18 -30.43
N SER A 169 2.77 -10.29 -30.77
CA SER A 169 2.39 -11.60 -30.24
C SER A 169 2.64 -11.69 -28.74
N MET A 170 3.75 -11.11 -28.26
CA MET A 170 4.11 -11.04 -26.85
C MET A 170 3.15 -10.15 -26.06
N ILE A 171 2.87 -8.93 -26.55
CA ILE A 171 1.92 -8.00 -25.90
C ILE A 171 0.55 -8.65 -25.77
N LYS A 172 0.04 -9.27 -26.84
CA LYS A 172 -1.25 -9.97 -26.82
C LYS A 172 -1.27 -11.10 -25.79
N ARG A 173 -0.18 -11.88 -25.69
CA ARG A 173 -0.05 -12.96 -24.70
C ARG A 173 -0.07 -12.43 -23.27
N LEU A 174 0.71 -11.39 -22.98
CA LEU A 174 0.78 -10.76 -21.66
C LEU A 174 -0.56 -10.15 -21.23
N TRP A 175 -1.23 -9.48 -22.17
CA TRP A 175 -2.55 -8.90 -21.98
C TRP A 175 -3.61 -9.95 -21.63
N LEU A 176 -3.69 -11.04 -22.40
CA LEU A 176 -4.61 -12.13 -22.13
C LEU A 176 -4.28 -12.83 -20.80
N SER A 177 -3.00 -13.07 -20.53
CA SER A 177 -2.53 -13.66 -19.29
C SER A 177 -2.93 -12.83 -18.06
N PHE A 178 -2.91 -11.49 -18.17
CA PHE A 178 -3.40 -10.61 -17.09
C PHE A 178 -4.87 -10.94 -16.79
N HIS A 179 -5.71 -10.96 -17.82
CA HIS A 179 -7.13 -11.25 -17.64
C HIS A 179 -7.41 -12.68 -17.20
N GLU A 180 -6.54 -13.65 -17.45
CA GLU A 180 -6.74 -15.03 -17.00
C GLU A 180 -6.30 -15.21 -15.55
N THR A 181 -5.14 -14.68 -15.19
CA THR A 181 -4.39 -15.07 -13.98
C THR A 181 -4.36 -14.01 -12.88
N MET A 182 -4.86 -12.80 -13.13
CA MET A 182 -4.85 -11.75 -12.12
C MET A 182 -5.81 -12.07 -10.97
N PRO A 183 -5.32 -12.19 -9.72
CA PRO A 183 -6.18 -12.35 -8.55
C PRO A 183 -7.06 -11.11 -8.36
N GLY A 184 -8.21 -11.30 -7.71
CA GLY A 184 -9.07 -10.19 -7.31
C GLY A 184 -8.34 -9.22 -6.39
N LEU A 185 -8.71 -7.94 -6.48
CA LEU A 185 -8.32 -6.93 -5.51
C LEU A 185 -9.40 -6.89 -4.44
N HIS A 186 -9.05 -6.93 -3.16
CA HIS A 186 -10.03 -6.98 -2.07
C HIS A 186 -11.00 -5.78 -2.06
N PHE A 187 -10.54 -4.62 -2.51
CA PHE A 187 -11.37 -3.42 -2.66
C PHE A 187 -12.18 -3.40 -3.96
N LEU A 188 -11.86 -4.25 -4.95
CA LEU A 188 -12.61 -4.45 -6.20
C LEU A 188 -12.96 -5.94 -6.37
N PRO A 189 -14.02 -6.42 -5.69
CA PRO A 189 -14.35 -7.85 -5.65
C PRO A 189 -14.80 -8.40 -7.02
N THR A 190 -15.28 -7.53 -7.91
CA THR A 190 -15.58 -7.91 -9.29
C THR A 190 -14.32 -7.82 -10.15
N LYS A 191 -14.00 -8.92 -10.84
CA LYS A 191 -12.89 -8.98 -11.78
C LYS A 191 -13.04 -7.89 -12.84
N GLN A 192 -12.12 -6.93 -12.80
CA GLN A 192 -12.11 -5.84 -13.77
C GLN A 192 -11.55 -6.36 -15.09
N THR A 193 -12.37 -6.32 -16.12
CA THR A 193 -11.96 -6.62 -17.49
C THR A 193 -12.08 -5.35 -18.31
N PHE A 194 -10.99 -4.96 -18.96
CA PHE A 194 -10.94 -3.74 -19.75
C PHE A 194 -10.87 -4.18 -21.20
N SER A 195 -11.87 -3.85 -22.02
CA SER A 195 -11.81 -4.09 -23.46
C SER A 195 -10.98 -3.03 -24.19
N SER A 196 -10.81 -1.86 -23.56
CA SER A 196 -10.08 -0.71 -24.10
C SER A 196 -9.16 -0.11 -23.02
N PRO A 197 -7.94 -0.66 -22.85
CA PRO A 197 -7.01 -0.15 -21.84
C PRO A 197 -6.46 1.22 -22.24
N ARG A 198 -6.36 2.12 -21.27
CA ARG A 198 -5.60 3.37 -21.40
C ARG A 198 -4.10 3.09 -21.26
N PRO A 199 -3.21 3.96 -21.79
CA PRO A 199 -1.78 3.69 -21.84
C PRO A 199 -1.16 3.26 -20.51
N LEU A 200 -1.43 3.99 -19.42
CA LEU A 200 -0.83 3.65 -18.12
C LEU A 200 -1.38 2.33 -17.56
N MET A 201 -2.68 2.07 -17.69
CA MET A 201 -3.26 0.79 -17.31
C MET A 201 -2.61 -0.36 -18.06
N LEU A 202 -2.44 -0.22 -19.38
CA LEU A 202 -1.77 -1.22 -20.20
C LEU A 202 -0.33 -1.45 -19.74
N ALA A 203 0.44 -0.38 -19.49
CA ALA A 203 1.81 -0.50 -19.00
C ALA A 203 1.87 -1.28 -17.67
N SER A 204 0.95 -1.00 -16.74
CA SER A 204 0.83 -1.75 -15.49
C SER A 204 0.50 -3.21 -15.74
N MET A 205 -0.47 -3.53 -16.62
CA MET A 205 -0.83 -4.91 -16.94
C MET A 205 0.31 -5.70 -17.57
N LEU A 206 1.03 -5.10 -18.53
CA LEU A 206 2.18 -5.73 -19.17
C LEU A 206 3.29 -6.01 -18.17
N TYR A 207 3.59 -5.04 -17.29
CA TYR A 207 4.54 -5.24 -16.20
C TYR A 207 4.08 -6.35 -15.25
N CYS A 208 2.85 -6.29 -14.73
CA CYS A 208 2.25 -7.30 -13.84
C CYS A 208 2.31 -8.72 -14.42
N SER A 209 1.92 -8.88 -15.69
CA SER A 209 1.94 -10.19 -16.36
C SER A 209 3.37 -10.65 -16.63
N SER A 210 4.28 -9.74 -16.96
CA SER A 210 5.66 -10.10 -17.26
C SER A 210 6.38 -10.62 -16.02
N ILE A 211 6.28 -9.92 -14.89
CA ILE A 211 6.95 -10.31 -13.65
C ILE A 211 6.41 -11.61 -13.05
N ARG A 212 5.14 -11.95 -13.34
CA ARG A 212 4.49 -13.20 -12.92
C ARG A 212 4.50 -14.30 -13.98
N GLY A 213 5.11 -14.03 -15.13
CA GLY A 213 5.17 -14.94 -16.26
C GLY A 213 6.21 -16.05 -16.11
N SER A 214 6.32 -16.89 -17.13
CA SER A 214 7.41 -17.86 -17.25
C SER A 214 8.77 -17.16 -17.31
N PRO A 215 9.90 -17.87 -17.05
CA PRO A 215 11.23 -17.27 -17.10
C PRO A 215 11.51 -16.51 -18.41
N GLU A 216 11.05 -17.03 -19.54
CA GLU A 216 11.22 -16.43 -20.86
C GLU A 216 10.56 -15.04 -20.96
N VAL A 217 9.42 -14.86 -20.28
CA VAL A 217 8.64 -13.63 -20.30
C VAL A 217 9.14 -12.67 -19.22
N ALA A 218 9.55 -13.19 -18.05
CA ALA A 218 10.00 -12.38 -16.92
C ALA A 218 11.30 -11.62 -17.20
N VAL A 219 12.12 -12.09 -18.15
CA VAL A 219 13.28 -11.35 -18.68
C VAL A 219 12.88 -9.98 -19.26
N LEU A 220 11.64 -9.81 -19.74
CA LEU A 220 11.13 -8.55 -20.29
C LEU A 220 10.63 -7.57 -19.23
N ALA A 221 10.46 -8.02 -17.99
CA ALA A 221 9.90 -7.19 -16.92
C ALA A 221 10.67 -5.89 -16.61
N PRO A 222 12.02 -5.80 -16.72
CA PRO A 222 12.73 -4.52 -16.52
C PRO A 222 12.35 -3.46 -17.55
N ASP A 223 12.19 -3.87 -18.79
CA ASP A 223 11.85 -2.98 -19.89
C ASP A 223 10.40 -2.53 -19.77
N TYR A 224 9.47 -3.44 -19.44
CA TYR A 224 8.08 -3.06 -19.12
C TYR A 224 7.98 -2.19 -17.87
N PHE A 225 8.82 -2.41 -16.86
CA PHE A 225 8.92 -1.53 -15.71
C PHE A 225 9.38 -0.12 -16.11
N THR A 226 10.37 -0.03 -17.00
CA THR A 226 10.83 1.25 -17.55
C THR A 226 9.72 1.96 -18.31
N VAL A 227 8.93 1.23 -19.12
CA VAL A 227 7.74 1.77 -19.81
C VAL A 227 6.69 2.26 -18.80
N LEU A 228 6.45 1.52 -17.71
CA LEU A 228 5.53 1.90 -16.65
C LEU A 228 5.98 3.18 -15.93
N CYS A 229 7.25 3.26 -15.51
CA CYS A 229 7.82 4.46 -14.90
C CYS A 229 7.74 5.66 -15.85
N SER A 230 8.04 5.45 -17.13
CA SER A 230 7.88 6.47 -18.17
C SER A 230 6.43 6.93 -18.23
N ALA A 231 5.45 6.02 -18.30
CA ALA A 231 4.03 6.36 -18.35
C ALA A 231 3.56 7.13 -17.10
N ILE A 232 4.02 6.76 -15.90
CA ILE A 232 3.70 7.50 -14.66
C ILE A 232 4.32 8.91 -14.70
N SER A 233 5.57 9.05 -15.13
CA SER A 233 6.25 10.34 -15.22
C SER A 233 5.57 11.31 -16.20
N GLN A 234 4.95 10.78 -17.25
CA GLN A 234 4.18 11.56 -18.22
C GLN A 234 2.97 12.26 -17.60
N LEU A 235 2.44 11.80 -16.46
CA LEU A 235 1.37 12.51 -15.72
C LEU A 235 1.81 13.86 -15.16
N CYS A 236 3.13 14.08 -15.05
CA CYS A 236 3.72 15.33 -14.57
C CYS A 236 4.14 16.26 -15.74
N ILE A 237 4.06 15.79 -16.98
CA ILE A 237 4.48 16.54 -18.17
C ILE A 237 3.25 17.25 -18.78
N PRO A 238 3.25 18.59 -18.87
CA PRO A 238 2.16 19.32 -19.51
C PRO A 238 1.96 18.85 -20.96
N GLN A 239 0.69 18.68 -21.36
CA GLN A 239 0.30 18.27 -22.73
C GLN A 239 0.89 16.92 -23.19
N SER A 240 1.30 16.07 -22.24
CA SER A 240 1.66 14.69 -22.56
C SER A 240 0.46 13.92 -23.10
N GLU A 241 0.65 13.13 -24.15
CA GLU A 241 -0.40 12.25 -24.69
C GLU A 241 -0.86 11.19 -23.67
N VAL A 242 0.00 10.77 -22.76
CA VAL A 242 -0.37 9.83 -21.67
C VAL A 242 -1.03 10.57 -20.50
N GLY A 243 -0.50 11.75 -20.16
CA GLY A 243 -0.91 12.54 -19.00
C GLY A 243 -2.10 13.47 -19.21
N GLN A 244 -2.46 13.76 -20.46
CA GLN A 244 -3.56 14.66 -20.79
C GLN A 244 -4.89 13.92 -20.74
N ALA A 245 -5.77 14.38 -19.84
CA ALA A 245 -7.14 13.93 -19.80
C ALA A 245 -7.87 14.31 -21.11
N PRO A 246 -8.70 13.41 -21.68
CA PRO A 246 -9.60 13.75 -22.78
C PRO A 246 -10.51 14.95 -22.46
N ASP A 247 -10.90 15.72 -23.49
CA ASP A 247 -11.80 16.87 -23.32
C ASP A 247 -13.22 16.47 -22.89
N ASP A 248 -13.67 15.29 -23.35
CA ASP A 248 -14.96 14.73 -22.96
C ASP A 248 -14.95 14.26 -21.51
N LYS A 249 -15.91 14.72 -20.71
CA LYS A 249 -15.98 14.44 -19.26
C LYS A 249 -16.06 12.94 -18.94
N ALA A 250 -16.85 12.17 -19.70
CA ALA A 250 -17.00 10.74 -19.45
C ALA A 250 -15.71 9.98 -19.78
N SER A 251 -15.05 10.35 -20.86
CA SER A 251 -13.74 9.81 -21.26
C SER A 251 -12.62 10.21 -20.31
N ALA A 252 -12.67 11.44 -19.76
CA ALA A 252 -11.74 11.91 -18.73
C ALA A 252 -11.89 11.14 -17.42
N GLU A 253 -13.12 10.87 -17.01
CA GLU A 253 -13.41 10.04 -15.83
C GLU A 253 -12.86 8.63 -16.01
N GLU A 254 -13.15 7.97 -17.13
CA GLU A 254 -12.63 6.64 -17.44
C GLU A 254 -11.09 6.63 -17.50
N TRP A 255 -10.49 7.63 -18.15
CA TRP A 255 -9.04 7.81 -18.20
C TRP A 255 -8.45 7.90 -16.79
N ALA A 256 -9.02 8.73 -15.92
CA ALA A 256 -8.53 8.91 -14.57
C ALA A 256 -8.71 7.65 -13.73
N PHE A 257 -9.87 6.97 -13.83
CA PHE A 257 -10.13 5.72 -13.13
C PHE A 257 -9.10 4.64 -13.49
N GLN A 258 -8.90 4.40 -14.80
CA GLN A 258 -7.91 3.42 -15.27
C GLN A 258 -6.48 3.82 -14.91
N THR A 259 -6.16 5.12 -14.95
CA THR A 259 -4.83 5.62 -14.56
C THR A 259 -4.55 5.38 -13.08
N VAL A 260 -5.49 5.73 -12.20
CA VAL A 260 -5.38 5.51 -10.76
C VAL A 260 -5.27 4.02 -10.44
N LEU A 261 -6.11 3.17 -11.05
CA LEU A 261 -6.02 1.72 -10.84
C LEU A 261 -4.70 1.14 -11.36
N GLY A 262 -4.19 1.64 -12.48
CA GLY A 262 -2.87 1.27 -12.99
C GLY A 262 -1.75 1.64 -12.03
N ILE A 263 -1.82 2.81 -11.38
CA ILE A 263 -0.88 3.22 -10.33
C ILE A 263 -1.00 2.32 -9.09
N ILE A 264 -2.22 1.97 -8.67
CA ILE A 264 -2.44 1.06 -7.53
C ILE A 264 -1.81 -0.31 -7.80
N LEU A 265 -2.01 -0.87 -9.00
CA LEU A 265 -1.38 -2.13 -9.42
C LEU A 265 0.16 -2.03 -9.42
N ALA A 266 0.70 -0.90 -9.87
CA ALA A 266 2.13 -0.63 -9.81
C ALA A 266 2.65 -0.56 -8.37
N GLY A 267 1.92 0.11 -7.47
CA GLY A 267 2.23 0.24 -6.05
C GLY A 267 2.33 -1.13 -5.37
N LEU A 268 1.29 -1.96 -5.50
CA LEU A 268 1.23 -3.30 -4.90
C LEU A 268 2.43 -4.20 -5.26
N LEU A 269 3.03 -4.00 -6.44
CA LEU A 269 4.20 -4.77 -6.90
C LEU A 269 5.55 -4.10 -6.59
N ARG A 270 5.56 -2.86 -6.10
CA ARG A 270 6.79 -2.06 -5.97
C ARG A 270 7.00 -1.43 -4.59
N GLU A 271 6.03 -1.55 -3.69
CA GLU A 271 6.22 -1.28 -2.27
C GLU A 271 7.52 -1.89 -1.75
N ALA A 272 8.14 -1.22 -0.79
CA ALA A 272 9.44 -1.52 -0.21
C ALA A 272 10.67 -1.33 -1.13
N VAL A 273 10.54 -1.58 -2.44
CA VAL A 273 11.69 -1.55 -3.37
C VAL A 273 11.85 -0.20 -4.07
N VAL A 274 10.73 0.46 -4.41
CA VAL A 274 10.76 1.74 -5.13
C VAL A 274 10.43 2.87 -4.17
N LYS A 275 11.40 3.78 -3.99
CA LYS A 275 11.27 4.91 -3.07
C LYS A 275 10.20 5.91 -3.53
N GLU A 276 9.99 5.98 -4.84
CA GLU A 276 9.03 6.87 -5.49
C GLU A 276 7.58 6.40 -5.35
N THR A 277 7.31 5.24 -4.75
CA THR A 277 5.94 4.70 -4.59
C THR A 277 5.01 5.70 -3.89
N GLY A 278 5.48 6.39 -2.84
CA GLY A 278 4.72 7.48 -2.19
C GLY A 278 4.38 8.66 -3.12
N VAL A 279 5.24 8.96 -4.10
CA VAL A 279 4.96 9.97 -5.13
C VAL A 279 3.86 9.47 -6.06
N TRP A 280 3.89 8.20 -6.45
CA TRP A 280 2.85 7.61 -7.30
C TRP A 280 1.50 7.61 -6.60
N ILE A 281 1.46 7.25 -5.32
CA ILE A 281 0.27 7.33 -4.46
C ILE A 281 -0.29 8.76 -4.45
N SER A 282 0.57 9.76 -4.27
CA SER A 282 0.19 11.17 -4.28
C SER A 282 -0.41 11.61 -5.63
N LEU A 283 0.17 11.16 -6.75
CA LEU A 283 -0.35 11.43 -8.09
C LEU A 283 -1.73 10.81 -8.29
N ALA A 284 -1.90 9.55 -7.89
CA ALA A 284 -3.19 8.87 -7.95
C ALA A 284 -4.25 9.60 -7.11
N TYR A 285 -3.89 10.06 -5.91
CA TYR A 285 -4.80 10.80 -5.04
C TYR A 285 -5.25 12.12 -5.68
N ARG A 286 -4.31 12.88 -6.25
CA ARG A 286 -4.62 14.11 -6.99
C ARG A 286 -5.63 13.84 -8.12
N LEU A 287 -5.42 12.79 -8.91
CA LEU A 287 -6.33 12.40 -9.99
C LEU A 287 -7.74 12.03 -9.46
N ILE A 288 -7.83 11.36 -8.31
CA ILE A 288 -9.12 11.10 -7.65
C ILE A 288 -9.83 12.41 -7.30
N LEU A 289 -9.11 13.38 -6.70
CA LEU A 289 -9.71 14.65 -6.32
C LEU A 289 -10.21 15.46 -7.52
N GLU A 290 -9.45 15.45 -8.63
CA GLU A 290 -9.75 16.20 -9.85
C GLU A 290 -10.89 15.57 -10.67
N HIS A 291 -10.92 14.25 -10.81
CA HIS A 291 -11.78 13.57 -11.79
C HIS A 291 -12.94 12.77 -11.21
N CYS A 292 -13.03 12.63 -9.88
CA CYS A 292 -14.17 11.92 -9.27
C CYS A 292 -15.52 12.57 -9.69
N PRO A 293 -16.50 11.79 -10.17
CA PRO A 293 -17.72 12.32 -10.79
C PRO A 293 -18.63 13.03 -9.80
N SER A 294 -19.28 14.12 -10.23
CA SER A 294 -20.23 14.90 -9.42
C SER A 294 -21.51 14.16 -9.07
N ASN A 295 -21.88 13.15 -9.86
CA ASN A 295 -23.16 12.48 -9.76
C ASN A 295 -23.03 11.21 -8.91
N THR A 296 -24.03 10.93 -8.07
CA THR A 296 -24.10 9.70 -7.27
C THR A 296 -24.79 8.60 -8.08
N ASP A 297 -24.03 7.93 -8.94
CA ASP A 297 -24.45 6.77 -9.73
C ASP A 297 -23.73 5.49 -9.25
N GLU A 298 -23.91 4.36 -9.95
CA GLU A 298 -23.19 3.11 -9.64
C GLU A 298 -21.67 3.28 -9.75
N ARG A 299 -21.17 4.09 -10.69
CA ARG A 299 -19.75 4.42 -10.83
C ARG A 299 -19.19 5.12 -9.60
N SER A 300 -19.99 5.91 -8.90
CA SER A 300 -19.59 6.49 -7.60
C SER A 300 -19.21 5.43 -6.55
N ARG A 301 -19.72 4.19 -6.64
CA ARG A 301 -19.31 3.08 -5.76
C ARG A 301 -17.94 2.55 -6.15
N GLU A 302 -17.64 2.48 -7.44
CA GLU A 302 -16.34 2.05 -7.94
C GLU A 302 -15.24 3.06 -7.58
N TRP A 303 -15.52 4.37 -7.66
CA TRP A 303 -14.60 5.41 -7.20
C TRP A 303 -14.35 5.36 -5.69
N ARG A 304 -15.37 5.03 -4.87
CA ARG A 304 -15.20 4.79 -3.43
C ARG A 304 -14.27 3.62 -3.15
N ARG A 305 -14.47 2.52 -3.88
CA ARG A 305 -13.62 1.32 -3.82
C ARG A 305 -12.19 1.62 -4.26
N LEU A 306 -12.02 2.39 -5.32
CA LEU A 306 -10.73 2.82 -5.82
C LEU A 306 -9.97 3.69 -4.81
N PHE A 307 -10.67 4.64 -4.17
CA PHE A 307 -10.12 5.43 -3.08
C PHE A 307 -9.70 4.57 -1.88
N SER A 308 -10.55 3.61 -1.49
CA SER A 308 -10.22 2.61 -0.45
C SER A 308 -8.96 1.83 -0.80
N GLY A 309 -8.85 1.34 -2.04
CA GLY A 309 -7.66 0.63 -2.51
C GLY A 309 -6.39 1.49 -2.47
N LEU A 310 -6.51 2.77 -2.83
CA LEU A 310 -5.38 3.70 -2.72
C LEU A 310 -4.97 3.95 -1.27
N GLN A 311 -5.93 4.07 -0.34
CA GLN A 311 -5.66 4.18 1.10
C GLN A 311 -4.93 2.94 1.62
N ILE A 312 -5.32 1.74 1.17
CA ILE A 312 -4.71 0.49 1.61
C ILE A 312 -3.26 0.39 1.14
N VAL A 313 -2.99 0.66 -0.15
CA VAL A 313 -1.61 0.69 -0.69
C VAL A 313 -0.75 1.73 0.04
N ASP A 314 -1.31 2.90 0.37
CA ASP A 314 -0.60 3.92 1.14
C ASP A 314 -0.25 3.45 2.56
N LEU A 315 -1.20 2.80 3.25
CA LEU A 315 -0.98 2.25 4.58
C LEU A 315 0.04 1.10 4.58
N GLU A 316 -0.08 0.19 3.62
CA GLU A 316 0.85 -0.92 3.42
C GLU A 316 2.26 -0.38 3.15
N HIS A 317 2.40 0.53 2.18
CA HIS A 317 3.67 1.22 1.90
C HIS A 317 4.26 1.91 3.13
N ALA A 318 3.45 2.71 3.82
CA ALA A 318 3.86 3.49 4.98
C ALA A 318 4.29 2.60 6.15
N SER A 319 3.62 1.46 6.33
CA SER A 319 3.89 0.53 7.43
C SER A 319 5.27 -0.13 7.35
N ILE A 320 5.75 -0.44 6.14
CA ILE A 320 7.06 -1.07 5.92
C ILE A 320 8.20 -0.16 6.41
N HIS A 321 8.02 1.15 6.24
CA HIS A 321 9.02 2.17 6.55
C HIS A 321 8.69 3.02 7.79
N LEU A 322 7.59 2.72 8.50
CA LEU A 322 7.04 3.56 9.58
C LEU A 322 6.97 5.06 9.20
N SER A 323 6.59 5.34 7.96
CA SER A 323 6.38 6.70 7.45
C SER A 323 4.92 7.14 7.64
N CYS A 324 4.66 8.44 7.56
CA CYS A 324 3.29 8.96 7.65
C CYS A 324 2.51 8.61 6.36
N PRO A 325 1.31 8.02 6.45
CA PRO A 325 0.43 7.86 5.29
C PRO A 325 0.07 9.21 4.67
N ILE A 326 0.03 9.28 3.35
CA ILE A 326 -0.24 10.50 2.58
C ILE A 326 -1.75 10.72 2.44
N ILE A 327 -2.52 9.64 2.32
CA ILE A 327 -3.96 9.69 2.09
C ILE A 327 -4.65 9.92 3.44
N PRO A 328 -5.57 10.91 3.53
CA PRO A 328 -6.27 11.17 4.79
C PRO A 328 -7.18 10.00 5.16
N ILE A 329 -7.36 9.79 6.47
CA ILE A 329 -8.29 8.80 7.05
C ILE A 329 -9.69 9.00 6.47
N GLU A 330 -10.17 10.24 6.52
CA GLU A 330 -11.50 10.60 6.03
C GLU A 330 -11.42 11.11 4.60
N ALA A 331 -12.28 10.57 3.75
CA ALA A 331 -12.37 11.02 2.37
C ALA A 331 -12.82 12.51 2.34
N PRO A 332 -12.07 13.39 1.65
CA PRO A 332 -12.38 14.82 1.62
C PRO A 332 -13.65 15.13 0.81
N LEU A 333 -14.02 14.24 -0.12
CA LEU A 333 -15.19 14.39 -0.97
C LEU A 333 -16.35 13.56 -0.40
N PRO A 334 -17.55 14.13 -0.17
CA PRO A 334 -18.69 13.40 0.40
C PRO A 334 -19.04 12.10 -0.32
N ARG A 335 -18.91 12.09 -1.65
CA ARG A 335 -19.15 10.93 -2.53
C ARG A 335 -18.13 9.80 -2.37
N LEU A 336 -16.94 10.10 -1.87
CA LEU A 336 -15.90 9.12 -1.57
C LEU A 336 -16.03 8.58 -0.14
N LYS A 337 -16.94 9.11 0.68
CA LYS A 337 -17.14 8.64 2.04
C LYS A 337 -17.64 7.20 2.02
N ILE A 338 -16.93 6.36 2.75
CA ILE A 338 -17.29 4.97 2.95
C ILE A 338 -18.10 4.88 4.26
N PRO A 339 -19.22 4.14 4.29
CA PRO A 339 -19.99 3.94 5.52
C PRO A 339 -19.12 3.39 6.66
N LEU A 340 -19.36 3.84 7.89
CA LEU A 340 -18.62 3.35 9.07
C LEU A 340 -18.81 1.85 9.32
N GLN A 341 -19.86 1.25 8.79
CA GLN A 341 -20.13 -0.19 8.88
C GLN A 341 -19.31 -1.02 7.90
N ASP A 342 -18.65 -0.39 6.93
CA ASP A 342 -17.76 -1.06 5.98
C ASP A 342 -16.50 -1.55 6.70
N GLN A 343 -16.22 -2.84 6.55
CA GLN A 343 -15.22 -3.52 7.37
C GLN A 343 -13.79 -3.23 6.90
N LEU A 344 -13.58 -3.07 5.58
CA LEU A 344 -12.29 -2.67 5.03
C LEU A 344 -11.97 -1.23 5.41
N TYR A 345 -12.96 -0.34 5.41
CA TYR A 345 -12.79 1.03 5.89
C TYR A 345 -12.48 1.08 7.38
N ARG A 346 -13.19 0.30 8.22
CA ARG A 346 -12.88 0.20 9.65
C ARG A 346 -11.46 -0.30 9.90
N LEU A 347 -11.04 -1.35 9.20
CA LEU A 347 -9.67 -1.85 9.26
C LEU A 347 -8.68 -0.75 8.87
N SER A 348 -8.88 -0.11 7.72
CA SER A 348 -8.01 0.98 7.23
C SER A 348 -7.91 2.13 8.24
N ARG A 349 -9.02 2.55 8.86
CA ARG A 349 -9.03 3.58 9.91
C ARG A 349 -8.24 3.16 11.14
N MET A 350 -8.43 1.91 11.59
CA MET A 350 -7.73 1.34 12.73
C MET A 350 -6.23 1.33 12.47
N MET A 351 -5.81 0.87 11.28
CA MET A 351 -4.41 0.85 10.87
C MET A 351 -3.80 2.22 10.77
N HIS A 352 -4.51 3.18 10.17
CA HIS A 352 -4.05 4.56 10.07
C HIS A 352 -3.82 5.20 11.45
N THR A 353 -4.79 5.03 12.36
CA THR A 353 -4.73 5.56 13.72
C THR A 353 -3.59 4.91 14.52
N GLY A 354 -3.48 3.59 14.47
CA GLY A 354 -2.44 2.83 15.17
C GLY A 354 -1.04 3.18 14.66
N LEU A 355 -0.87 3.23 13.33
CA LEU A 355 0.41 3.54 12.71
C LEU A 355 0.88 4.95 13.06
N THR A 356 -0.01 5.95 13.02
CA THR A 356 0.31 7.37 13.26
C THR A 356 1.05 7.61 14.58
N HIS A 357 0.74 6.86 15.65
CA HIS A 357 1.44 6.97 16.93
C HIS A 357 2.95 6.65 16.86
N PHE A 358 3.36 5.84 15.89
CA PHE A 358 4.74 5.38 15.70
C PHE A 358 5.48 6.10 14.56
N THR A 359 4.75 6.67 13.61
CA THR A 359 5.35 7.34 12.44
C THR A 359 6.23 8.52 12.81
N GLY A 360 7.34 8.70 12.08
CA GLY A 360 8.23 9.86 12.24
C GLY A 360 9.05 9.90 13.54
N ARG A 361 8.92 8.90 14.42
CA ARG A 361 9.66 8.83 15.70
C ARG A 361 11.08 8.26 15.57
N GLY A 362 11.48 7.85 14.36
CA GLY A 362 12.79 7.25 14.12
C GLY A 362 12.98 5.86 14.74
N LEU A 363 11.87 5.14 15.01
CA LEU A 363 11.93 3.74 15.43
C LEU A 363 12.46 2.86 14.28
N PRO A 364 13.20 1.77 14.60
CA PRO A 364 13.59 0.79 13.60
C PRO A 364 12.37 0.24 12.86
N THR A 365 12.48 0.09 11.55
CA THR A 365 11.40 -0.36 10.68
C THR A 365 11.48 -1.86 10.43
N ILE A 366 10.42 -2.47 9.92
CA ILE A 366 10.47 -3.88 9.51
C ILE A 366 11.52 -4.08 8.40
N TRP A 367 11.65 -3.08 7.52
CA TRP A 367 12.58 -3.11 6.40
C TRP A 367 14.04 -3.24 6.85
N SER A 368 14.39 -2.70 8.02
CA SER A 368 15.73 -2.84 8.61
C SER A 368 16.17 -4.29 8.81
N CYS A 369 15.24 -5.25 8.90
CA CYS A 369 15.56 -6.68 9.00
C CYS A 369 16.16 -7.26 7.71
N PHE A 370 15.93 -6.60 6.57
CA PHE A 370 16.29 -7.05 5.22
C PHE A 370 17.47 -6.28 4.63
N GLU A 371 17.82 -5.12 5.20
CA GLU A 371 18.99 -4.36 4.78
C GLU A 371 20.29 -5.11 5.13
N SER A 372 21.23 -5.17 4.18
CA SER A 372 22.43 -6.01 4.26
C SER A 372 23.52 -5.47 5.19
N GLU A 373 23.42 -4.21 5.62
CA GLU A 373 24.28 -3.63 6.64
C GLU A 373 23.43 -2.99 7.72
N PRO A 374 23.60 -3.34 9.01
CA PRO A 374 23.10 -2.50 10.08
C PRO A 374 23.86 -1.18 9.95
N SER A 375 23.23 -0.14 9.42
CA SER A 375 23.83 1.17 9.50
C SER A 375 24.05 1.45 10.99
N VAL A 376 25.31 1.52 11.40
CA VAL A 376 25.74 1.82 12.77
C VAL A 376 25.17 3.18 13.25
N ALA A 377 24.57 3.94 12.33
CA ALA A 377 23.90 5.21 12.52
C ALA A 377 22.48 5.14 13.11
N GLN A 378 21.83 3.97 13.21
CA GLN A 378 20.47 3.85 13.81
C GLN A 378 20.47 3.26 15.23
N LEU A 379 21.47 3.59 16.04
CA LEU A 379 21.26 3.64 17.50
C LEU A 379 20.33 4.84 17.78
N SER A 380 19.04 4.69 17.45
CA SER A 380 18.05 5.68 17.83
C SER A 380 18.07 5.81 19.35
N SER A 381 18.40 6.99 19.86
CA SER A 381 18.26 7.35 21.29
C SER A 381 16.81 7.28 21.79
N VAL A 382 15.87 6.94 20.89
CA VAL A 382 14.44 6.82 21.15
C VAL A 382 14.17 5.43 21.70
N SER A 383 13.94 5.37 23.02
CA SER A 383 13.57 4.14 23.71
C SER A 383 12.08 3.83 23.52
N PHE A 384 11.78 2.57 23.19
CA PHE A 384 10.43 2.03 23.26
C PHE A 384 9.88 2.15 24.68
N SER A 385 8.73 2.80 24.87
CA SER A 385 8.16 3.14 26.18
C SER A 385 7.03 2.21 26.63
N GLY A 386 6.65 2.27 27.90
CA GLY A 386 5.46 1.54 28.40
C GLY A 386 4.14 2.02 27.76
N VAL A 387 4.06 3.28 27.33
CA VAL A 387 2.92 3.83 26.58
C VAL A 387 2.81 3.18 25.22
N ASP A 388 3.94 3.00 24.54
CA ASP A 388 4.00 2.30 23.24
C ASP A 388 3.44 0.89 23.37
N GLY A 389 3.80 0.19 24.44
CA GLY A 389 3.24 -1.13 24.70
C GLY A 389 1.73 -1.13 24.99
N ALA A 390 1.21 -0.08 25.62
CA ALA A 390 -0.23 0.08 25.87
C ALA A 390 -1.01 0.36 24.57
N VAL A 391 -0.47 1.21 23.70
CA VAL A 391 -1.05 1.50 22.38
C VAL A 391 -1.10 0.23 21.53
N ILE A 392 -0.02 -0.56 21.51
CA ILE A 392 -0.02 -1.81 20.73
C ILE A 392 -1.03 -2.82 21.27
N ARG A 393 -1.18 -2.96 22.60
CA ARG A 393 -2.20 -3.84 23.19
C ARG A 393 -3.63 -3.38 22.87
N ASP A 394 -3.87 -2.07 22.86
CA ASP A 394 -5.17 -1.54 22.49
C ASP A 394 -5.49 -1.78 21.01
N TRP A 395 -4.50 -1.55 20.15
CA TRP A 395 -4.61 -1.81 18.72
C TRP A 395 -4.85 -3.30 18.41
N ALA A 396 -4.13 -4.19 19.09
CA ALA A 396 -4.34 -5.63 18.99
C ALA A 396 -5.76 -6.05 19.37
N ARG A 397 -6.29 -5.54 20.48
CA ARG A 397 -7.68 -5.78 20.90
C ARG A 397 -8.69 -5.30 19.86
N GLN A 398 -8.50 -4.09 19.30
CA GLN A 398 -9.38 -3.58 18.25
C GLN A 398 -9.38 -4.48 17.00
N LEU A 399 -8.25 -5.13 16.69
CA LEU A 399 -8.15 -6.05 15.57
C LEU A 399 -8.86 -7.40 15.84
N ASP A 400 -8.78 -7.92 17.07
CA ASP A 400 -9.55 -9.11 17.47
C ASP A 400 -11.05 -8.82 17.46
N ASP A 401 -11.49 -7.70 18.05
CA ASP A 401 -12.89 -7.28 18.04
C ASP A 401 -13.41 -7.15 16.59
N TRP A 402 -12.58 -6.61 15.70
CA TRP A 402 -12.92 -6.51 14.28
C TRP A 402 -13.10 -7.88 13.61
N LEU A 403 -12.23 -8.87 13.90
CA LEU A 403 -12.38 -10.21 13.36
C LEU A 403 -13.64 -10.91 13.89
N VAL A 404 -13.95 -10.78 15.18
CA VAL A 404 -15.16 -11.35 15.79
C VAL A 404 -16.41 -10.77 15.12
N GLU A 405 -16.50 -9.45 15.01
CA GLU A 405 -17.61 -8.78 14.33
C GLU A 405 -17.72 -9.14 12.84
N PHE A 406 -16.60 -9.47 12.20
CA PHE A 406 -16.60 -9.94 10.82
C PHE A 406 -17.08 -11.40 10.70
N SER A 407 -16.70 -12.24 11.65
CA SER A 407 -17.04 -13.67 11.70
C SER A 407 -18.51 -13.94 11.99
N ASP A 408 -19.19 -13.01 12.68
CA ASP A 408 -20.63 -13.08 12.99
C ASP A 408 -21.55 -12.78 11.79
N LYS A 409 -21.00 -12.40 10.62
CA LYS A 409 -21.79 -12.08 9.42
C LYS A 409 -21.89 -13.26 8.46
N ASP A 410 -23.03 -13.37 7.78
CA ASP A 410 -23.17 -14.27 6.64
C ASP A 410 -22.25 -13.80 5.51
N PHE A 411 -21.28 -14.64 5.16
CA PHE A 411 -20.34 -14.37 4.08
C PHE A 411 -20.98 -14.61 2.71
N GLU A 412 -20.75 -13.71 1.76
CA GLU A 412 -21.24 -13.90 0.38
C GLU A 412 -20.42 -14.99 -0.36
N SER A 413 -19.16 -15.22 0.05
CA SER A 413 -18.33 -16.28 -0.52
C SER A 413 -17.21 -16.76 0.41
N GLU A 414 -16.75 -18.00 0.20
CA GLU A 414 -15.55 -18.55 0.85
C GLU A 414 -14.27 -17.75 0.54
N HIS A 415 -14.22 -17.11 -0.63
CA HIS A 415 -13.09 -16.28 -1.01
C HIS A 415 -12.98 -15.03 -0.12
N GLU A 416 -14.11 -14.40 0.21
CA GLU A 416 -14.18 -13.25 1.11
C GLU A 416 -13.71 -13.61 2.53
N LYS A 417 -14.11 -14.80 3.03
CA LYS A 417 -13.64 -15.34 4.31
C LYS A 417 -12.11 -15.49 4.34
N LYS A 418 -11.55 -16.15 3.33
CA LYS A 418 -10.10 -16.36 3.23
C LYS A 418 -9.34 -15.05 3.19
N LEU A 419 -9.88 -14.10 2.44
CA LEU A 419 -9.28 -12.79 2.31
C LEU A 419 -9.26 -12.04 3.64
N VAL A 420 -10.36 -12.03 4.39
CA VAL A 420 -10.38 -11.33 5.69
C VAL A 420 -9.51 -12.01 6.72
N PHE A 421 -9.50 -13.34 6.78
CA PHE A 421 -8.61 -14.01 7.72
C PHE A 421 -7.13 -13.79 7.37
N ARG A 422 -6.79 -13.73 6.07
CA ARG A 422 -5.45 -13.29 5.63
C ARG A 422 -5.13 -11.87 6.13
N GLN A 423 -6.04 -10.92 5.92
CA GLN A 423 -5.85 -9.54 6.38
C GLN A 423 -5.65 -9.50 7.90
N TYR A 424 -6.45 -10.23 8.68
CA TYR A 424 -6.27 -10.37 10.13
C TYR A 424 -4.87 -10.86 10.50
N ILE A 425 -4.42 -11.99 9.94
CA ILE A 425 -3.10 -12.58 10.27
C ILE A 425 -1.97 -11.60 9.97
N LEU A 426 -1.98 -10.99 8.78
CA LEU A 426 -0.90 -10.10 8.36
C LEU A 426 -0.92 -8.79 9.16
N HIS A 427 -2.10 -8.27 9.48
CA HIS A 427 -2.25 -7.06 10.30
C HIS A 427 -1.88 -7.31 11.77
N ARG A 428 -2.16 -8.51 12.30
CA ARG A 428 -1.68 -8.96 13.61
C ARG A 428 -0.15 -8.92 13.66
N LEU A 429 0.51 -9.40 12.61
CA LEU A 429 1.96 -9.26 12.50
C LEU A 429 2.42 -7.81 12.36
N LEU A 430 1.72 -6.96 11.62
CA LEU A 430 2.08 -5.54 11.50
C LEU A 430 2.03 -4.84 12.86
N VAL A 431 0.99 -5.08 13.66
CA VAL A 431 0.90 -4.55 15.03
C VAL A 431 2.12 -4.98 15.87
N LEU A 432 2.58 -6.22 15.72
CA LEU A 432 3.76 -6.74 16.41
C LEU A 432 5.09 -6.31 15.76
N SER A 433 5.07 -5.89 14.49
CA SER A 433 6.28 -5.52 13.73
C SER A 433 6.88 -4.19 14.17
N ILE A 434 6.21 -3.45 15.04
CA ILE A 434 6.78 -2.29 15.72
C ILE A 434 7.64 -2.73 16.92
N TYR A 435 7.20 -3.76 17.66
CA TYR A 435 7.89 -4.22 18.86
C TYR A 435 9.26 -4.82 18.55
N HIS A 436 9.28 -5.82 17.67
CA HIS A 436 10.47 -6.66 17.51
C HIS A 436 11.67 -5.90 16.90
N PRO A 437 11.51 -5.06 15.86
CA PRO A 437 12.56 -4.15 15.41
C PRO A 437 12.99 -3.15 16.47
N ALA A 438 12.05 -2.54 17.22
CA ALA A 438 12.39 -1.62 18.30
C ALA A 438 13.17 -2.28 19.45
N ARG A 439 13.15 -3.61 19.56
CA ARG A 439 13.93 -4.41 20.52
C ARG A 439 15.22 -5.01 19.92
N GLY A 440 15.61 -4.59 18.71
CA GLY A 440 16.87 -4.95 18.08
C GLY A 440 16.80 -6.12 17.10
N CYS A 441 15.60 -6.46 16.61
CA CYS A 441 15.37 -7.53 15.64
C CYS A 441 15.82 -8.94 16.11
N ASN A 442 15.94 -9.15 17.43
CA ASN A 442 16.35 -10.42 18.02
C ASN A 442 15.36 -10.84 19.11
N LEU A 443 14.72 -11.98 18.87
CA LEU A 443 13.68 -12.59 19.67
C LEU A 443 14.11 -12.93 21.10
N PHE A 444 15.39 -13.08 21.44
CA PHE A 444 15.83 -13.47 22.79
C PHE A 444 16.67 -12.43 23.53
N SER A 445 16.86 -11.25 22.95
CA SER A 445 17.76 -10.23 23.52
C SER A 445 17.06 -9.31 24.52
N ASN A 446 16.01 -8.60 24.09
CA ASN A 446 15.34 -7.55 24.86
C ASN A 446 13.82 -7.77 24.93
N THR A 447 13.35 -8.99 24.75
CA THR A 447 11.92 -9.37 24.76
C THR A 447 11.63 -10.24 25.98
N THR A 448 10.42 -10.12 26.50
CA THR A 448 9.92 -11.00 27.56
C THR A 448 9.44 -12.33 26.98
N PRO A 449 9.41 -13.43 27.75
CA PRO A 449 8.85 -14.71 27.29
C PRO A 449 7.43 -14.60 26.71
N LYS A 450 6.63 -13.69 27.28
CA LYS A 450 5.28 -13.33 26.79
C LYS A 450 5.30 -12.76 25.38
N GLU A 451 6.14 -11.75 25.17
CA GLU A 451 6.31 -11.11 23.86
C GLU A 451 6.87 -12.13 22.84
N GLN A 452 7.79 -13.00 23.27
CA GLN A 452 8.34 -14.07 22.43
C GLN A 452 7.25 -15.04 21.97
N HIS A 453 6.39 -15.47 22.89
CA HIS A 453 5.27 -16.36 22.58
C HIS A 453 4.30 -15.72 21.58
N GLU A 454 3.88 -14.47 21.80
CA GLU A 454 2.96 -13.76 20.88
C GLU A 454 3.55 -13.58 19.47
N LEU A 455 4.83 -13.24 19.40
CA LEU A 455 5.56 -13.12 18.13
C LEU A 455 5.62 -14.47 17.41
N LEU A 456 5.97 -15.56 18.12
CA LEU A 456 6.09 -16.88 17.51
C LEU A 456 4.75 -17.43 17.03
N VAL A 457 3.69 -17.33 17.84
CA VAL A 457 2.35 -17.78 17.45
C VAL A 457 1.86 -17.03 16.21
N SER A 458 1.99 -15.70 16.22
CA SER A 458 1.57 -14.87 15.07
C SER A 458 2.43 -15.14 13.84
N ALA A 459 3.73 -15.36 14.02
CA ALA A 459 4.65 -15.62 12.92
C ALA A 459 4.38 -16.98 12.28
N ARG A 460 4.19 -18.04 13.07
CA ARG A 460 3.78 -19.36 12.57
C ARG A 460 2.50 -19.28 11.77
N ALA A 461 1.52 -18.49 12.23
CA ALA A 461 0.27 -18.32 11.51
C ALA A 461 0.45 -17.71 10.11
N ALA A 462 1.29 -16.69 9.97
CA ALA A 462 1.56 -16.08 8.68
C ALA A 462 2.38 -16.95 7.73
N VAL A 463 3.34 -17.72 8.25
CA VAL A 463 4.09 -18.67 7.41
C VAL A 463 3.15 -19.79 6.93
N LYS A 464 2.25 -20.29 7.80
CA LYS A 464 1.21 -21.27 7.41
C LYS A 464 0.23 -20.71 6.38
N LEU A 465 -0.16 -19.45 6.48
CA LEU A 465 -1.00 -18.76 5.49
C LEU A 465 -0.43 -18.87 4.07
N GLN A 466 0.90 -18.77 3.90
CA GLN A 466 1.54 -18.94 2.61
C GLN A 466 1.28 -20.33 1.99
N MET A 467 1.09 -21.38 2.79
CA MET A 467 0.77 -22.73 2.31
C MET A 467 -0.66 -22.85 1.80
N CYS A 468 -1.58 -22.17 2.47
CA CYS A 468 -3.02 -22.30 2.25
C CYS A 468 -3.57 -21.34 1.21
N ASP A 469 -2.84 -20.27 0.87
CA ASP A 469 -3.34 -19.19 0.01
C ASP A 469 -2.42 -18.91 -1.18
N SER A 470 -2.83 -19.41 -2.36
CA SER A 470 -2.13 -19.16 -3.62
C SER A 470 -2.35 -17.76 -4.20
N SER A 471 -3.23 -16.97 -3.60
CA SER A 471 -3.57 -15.61 -4.06
C SER A 471 -2.79 -14.53 -3.31
N ILE A 472 -1.71 -14.88 -2.61
CA ILE A 472 -0.74 -13.94 -2.04
C ILE A 472 0.23 -13.51 -3.14
N TRP A 473 0.31 -12.21 -3.40
CA TRP A 473 1.15 -11.68 -4.47
C TRP A 473 1.65 -10.24 -4.28
N SER A 474 1.07 -9.46 -3.37
CA SER A 474 1.56 -8.10 -3.11
C SER A 474 2.92 -8.13 -2.42
N ASN A 475 3.70 -7.07 -2.63
CA ASN A 475 5.01 -6.94 -1.98
C ASN A 475 4.87 -6.87 -0.47
N TRP A 476 3.88 -6.14 0.04
CA TRP A 476 3.62 -6.05 1.48
C TRP A 476 3.38 -7.44 2.11
N ASP A 477 2.51 -8.26 1.52
CA ASP A 477 2.25 -9.62 2.01
C ASP A 477 3.56 -10.43 2.09
N LEU A 478 4.37 -10.39 1.03
CA LEU A 478 5.64 -11.12 0.95
C LEU A 478 6.66 -10.65 1.99
N VAL A 479 6.73 -9.34 2.25
CA VAL A 479 7.60 -8.78 3.29
C VAL A 479 7.14 -9.26 4.67
N MET A 480 5.85 -9.18 4.96
CA MET A 480 5.28 -9.61 6.25
C MET A 480 5.49 -11.10 6.52
N ILE A 481 5.24 -11.96 5.52
CA ILE A 481 5.43 -13.41 5.64
C ILE A 481 6.91 -13.77 5.74
N THR A 482 7.80 -13.11 5.00
CA THR A 482 9.24 -13.36 5.12
C THR A 482 9.76 -12.92 6.49
N TRP A 483 9.28 -11.79 6.99
CA TRP A 483 9.62 -11.33 8.34
C TRP A 483 9.15 -12.33 9.41
N ALA A 484 7.94 -12.89 9.26
CA ALA A 484 7.44 -13.97 10.09
C ALA A 484 8.36 -15.21 10.04
N ALA A 485 8.77 -15.63 8.85
CA ALA A 485 9.69 -16.75 8.67
C ALA A 485 11.03 -16.51 9.40
N LEU A 486 11.56 -15.28 9.39
CA LEU A 486 12.76 -14.93 10.14
C LEU A 486 12.56 -15.03 11.66
N ILE A 487 11.39 -14.68 12.19
CA ILE A 487 11.06 -14.86 13.61
C ILE A 487 10.98 -16.35 13.96
N VAL A 488 10.31 -17.15 13.13
CA VAL A 488 10.21 -18.61 13.31
C VAL A 488 11.60 -19.25 13.36
N LEU A 489 12.49 -18.87 12.44
CA LEU A 489 13.87 -19.36 12.44
C LEU A 489 14.64 -18.97 13.71
N GLN A 490 14.40 -17.78 14.25
CA GLN A 490 14.96 -17.42 15.57
C GLN A 490 14.40 -18.34 16.66
N GLY A 491 13.09 -18.61 16.67
CA GLY A 491 12.49 -19.58 17.59
C GLY A 491 13.15 -20.96 17.56
N VAL A 492 13.45 -21.47 16.36
CA VAL A 492 14.19 -22.74 16.19
C VAL A 492 15.61 -22.64 16.74
N ASP A 493 16.33 -21.56 16.45
CA ASP A 493 17.69 -21.29 16.96
C ASP A 493 17.74 -21.13 18.49
N GLY A 494 16.65 -20.63 19.08
CA GLY A 494 16.49 -20.52 20.53
C GLY A 494 15.89 -21.76 21.20
N GLY A 495 15.70 -22.86 20.47
CA GLY A 495 15.24 -24.13 21.03
C GLY A 495 13.74 -24.23 21.29
N VAL A 496 12.93 -23.28 20.84
CA VAL A 496 11.46 -23.24 20.99
C VAL A 496 10.73 -23.47 19.67
N GLY A 497 11.40 -24.13 18.72
CA GLY A 497 10.86 -24.49 17.41
C GLY A 497 9.82 -25.61 17.47
N GLU A 498 8.86 -25.57 16.54
CA GLU A 498 7.86 -26.62 16.32
C GLU A 498 8.24 -27.54 15.14
N PRO A 499 7.72 -28.78 15.06
CA PRO A 499 8.11 -29.76 14.03
C PRO A 499 7.92 -29.27 12.59
N GLU A 500 6.88 -28.49 12.33
CA GLU A 500 6.52 -28.00 11.00
C GLU A 500 7.24 -26.70 10.61
N ASP A 501 7.95 -26.05 11.55
CA ASP A 501 8.50 -24.69 11.36
C ASP A 501 9.48 -24.64 10.18
N LEU A 502 10.44 -25.58 10.13
CA LEU A 502 11.45 -25.61 9.07
C LEU A 502 10.88 -25.98 7.70
N GLU A 503 9.87 -26.85 7.67
CA GLU A 503 9.18 -27.23 6.43
C GLU A 503 8.42 -26.03 5.86
N ASN A 504 7.60 -25.38 6.69
CA ASN A 504 6.82 -24.21 6.31
C ASN A 504 7.72 -23.06 5.81
N VAL A 505 8.83 -22.78 6.50
CA VAL A 505 9.82 -21.78 6.06
C VAL A 505 10.47 -22.17 4.73
N SER A 506 10.80 -23.45 4.55
CA SER A 506 11.41 -23.94 3.30
C SER A 506 10.47 -23.80 2.10
N VAL A 507 9.17 -24.05 2.29
CA VAL A 507 8.19 -23.85 1.21
C VAL A 507 8.03 -22.37 0.87
N HIS A 508 7.97 -21.48 1.86
CA HIS A 508 7.95 -20.03 1.59
C HIS A 508 9.20 -19.59 0.80
N LEU A 509 10.38 -20.05 1.20
CA LEU A 509 11.62 -19.79 0.47
C LEU A 509 11.56 -20.27 -0.97
N GLN A 510 11.01 -21.47 -1.21
CA GLN A 510 10.86 -22.00 -2.56
C GLN A 510 9.92 -21.13 -3.41
N LYS A 511 8.79 -20.68 -2.85
CA LYS A 511 7.86 -19.76 -3.52
C LYS A 511 8.46 -18.40 -3.85
N LEU A 512 9.36 -17.89 -2.99
CA LEU A 512 10.11 -16.67 -3.30
C LEU A 512 11.04 -16.87 -4.51
N LYS A 513 11.60 -18.08 -4.68
CA LYS A 513 12.50 -18.43 -5.80
C LYS A 513 11.80 -18.80 -7.09
N GLU A 514 10.54 -19.23 -7.03
CA GLU A 514 9.76 -19.67 -8.21
C GLU A 514 9.53 -18.55 -9.23
N ILE A 515 9.54 -17.29 -8.78
CA ILE A 515 9.29 -16.14 -9.65
C ILE A 515 10.62 -15.53 -10.11
N HIS A 516 10.76 -15.47 -11.44
CA HIS A 516 11.96 -15.07 -12.14
C HIS A 516 12.02 -13.54 -12.27
N GLU A 517 11.81 -12.82 -11.16
CA GLU A 517 11.87 -11.37 -11.16
C GLU A 517 13.29 -10.92 -11.59
N PRO A 518 13.41 -9.88 -12.43
CA PRO A 518 14.72 -9.36 -12.80
C PRO A 518 15.35 -8.55 -11.65
N LYS A 519 16.68 -8.57 -11.55
CA LYS A 519 17.41 -7.85 -10.48
C LYS A 519 17.38 -6.33 -10.69
N PRO A 520 17.26 -5.50 -9.63
CA PRO A 520 17.00 -5.89 -8.24
C PRO A 520 15.52 -6.26 -8.04
N ASN A 521 15.29 -7.44 -7.46
CA ASN A 521 13.96 -7.97 -7.20
C ASN A 521 13.71 -8.07 -5.69
N LEU A 522 12.47 -7.80 -5.25
CA LEU A 522 12.11 -7.89 -3.83
C LEU A 522 12.32 -9.33 -3.37
N ARG A 523 11.80 -10.28 -4.14
CA ARG A 523 11.80 -11.69 -3.78
C ARG A 523 13.19 -12.26 -3.58
N GLY A 524 14.18 -11.82 -4.37
CA GLY A 524 15.56 -12.26 -4.19
C GLY A 524 16.23 -11.62 -2.98
N ILE A 525 15.90 -10.37 -2.62
CA ILE A 525 16.35 -9.77 -1.34
C ILE A 525 15.80 -10.59 -0.17
N LEU A 526 14.48 -10.87 -0.19
CA LEU A 526 13.79 -11.66 0.83
C LEU A 526 14.34 -13.08 0.92
N ALA A 527 14.49 -13.77 -0.22
CA ALA A 527 15.02 -15.13 -0.30
C ALA A 527 16.47 -15.20 0.18
N THR A 528 17.34 -14.30 -0.28
CA THR A 528 18.76 -14.25 0.14
C THR A 528 18.85 -14.07 1.65
N ARG A 529 18.05 -13.15 2.22
CA ARG A 529 18.06 -12.91 3.66
C ARG A 529 17.60 -14.14 4.45
N LEU A 530 16.56 -14.81 3.98
CA LEU A 530 16.02 -16.01 4.60
C LEU A 530 17.00 -17.19 4.50
N GLU A 531 17.65 -17.38 3.35
CA GLU A 531 18.70 -18.39 3.15
C GLU A 531 19.90 -18.18 4.05
N GLN A 532 20.39 -16.94 4.16
CA GLN A 532 21.49 -16.61 5.05
C GLN A 532 21.18 -16.99 6.49
N LYS A 533 19.94 -16.75 6.95
CA LYS A 533 19.51 -17.16 8.27
C LYS A 533 19.37 -18.67 8.41
N LEU A 534 18.81 -19.35 7.42
CA LEU A 534 18.68 -20.80 7.41
C LEU A 534 20.06 -21.50 7.47
N GLN A 535 21.05 -21.01 6.73
CA GLN A 535 22.42 -21.55 6.71
C GLN A 535 23.17 -21.33 8.03
N GLY A 536 22.82 -20.29 8.77
CA GLY A 536 23.42 -19.95 10.06
C GLY A 536 22.70 -20.54 11.29
N LEU A 537 21.72 -21.43 11.10
CA LEU A 537 20.96 -22.04 12.20
C LEU A 537 21.83 -22.94 13.07
N HIS A 538 21.75 -22.74 14.37
CA HIS A 538 22.29 -23.63 15.39
C HIS A 538 21.13 -24.19 16.20
N THR A 539 20.72 -25.43 15.96
CA THR A 539 19.64 -26.05 16.75
C THR A 539 20.19 -26.43 18.14
N PRO A 540 19.76 -25.79 19.24
CA PRO A 540 20.21 -26.15 20.58
C PRO A 540 19.57 -27.47 21.03
N ALA A 541 20.07 -28.05 22.12
CA ALA A 541 19.56 -29.32 22.65
C ALA A 541 18.12 -29.17 23.16
N SER A 542 17.31 -30.23 23.04
CA SER A 542 15.85 -30.24 23.28
C SER A 542 15.38 -29.83 24.69
N GLY A 543 16.28 -29.57 25.65
CA GLY A 543 15.94 -29.21 27.02
C GLY A 543 15.45 -27.77 27.22
N ASP A 544 15.78 -26.86 26.30
CA ASP A 544 15.44 -25.44 26.43
C ASP A 544 13.95 -25.16 26.12
N ALA A 545 13.31 -26.02 25.30
CA ALA A 545 11.89 -25.95 24.97
C ALA A 545 10.99 -26.17 26.20
N GLU A 546 11.30 -27.18 27.01
CA GLU A 546 10.49 -27.57 28.18
C GLU A 546 10.48 -26.48 29.25
N GLY A 547 11.61 -25.78 29.43
CA GLY A 547 11.73 -24.64 30.34
C GLY A 547 10.86 -23.46 29.91
N PHE A 548 10.89 -23.13 28.61
CA PHE A 548 10.07 -22.06 28.04
C PHE A 548 8.57 -22.37 28.14
N GLU A 549 8.14 -23.58 27.77
CA GLU A 549 6.75 -23.98 27.88
C GLU A 549 6.24 -23.93 29.33
N GLN A 550 7.06 -24.39 30.28
CA GLN A 550 6.70 -24.35 31.69
C GLN A 550 6.58 -22.91 32.19
N GLU A 551 7.47 -22.01 31.76
CA GLU A 551 7.38 -20.58 32.08
C GLU A 551 6.10 -19.96 31.52
N ILE A 552 5.74 -20.25 30.27
CA ILE A 552 4.49 -19.75 29.66
C ILE A 552 3.24 -20.28 30.37
N ARG A 553 3.19 -21.57 30.71
CA ARG A 553 2.06 -22.18 31.44
C ARG A 553 1.85 -21.60 32.84
N ASN A 554 2.90 -21.05 33.44
CA ASN A 554 2.84 -20.43 34.77
C ASN A 554 2.31 -18.99 34.73
N LEU A 555 2.04 -18.42 33.55
CA LEU A 555 1.59 -17.04 33.39
C LEU A 555 0.06 -16.96 33.29
N ASP A 556 -0.55 -16.01 33.98
CA ASP A 556 -2.01 -15.77 33.95
C ASP A 556 -2.49 -15.27 32.57
N ASN A 557 -3.65 -15.71 32.07
CA ASN A 557 -4.14 -15.36 30.72
C ASN A 557 -4.39 -13.86 30.48
N SER A 558 -4.29 -12.99 31.49
CA SER A 558 -4.46 -11.54 31.38
C SER A 558 -3.38 -10.80 30.58
N TRP A 559 -2.28 -11.47 30.18
CA TRP A 559 -1.17 -10.84 29.45
C TRP A 559 -1.21 -10.98 27.94
N TYR A 560 -2.07 -11.85 27.39
CA TYR A 560 -2.17 -12.03 25.94
C TYR A 560 -2.44 -10.69 25.27
N ILE A 561 -1.66 -10.39 24.24
CA ILE A 561 -1.84 -9.18 23.42
C ILE A 561 -3.04 -9.38 22.51
N PHE A 562 -3.19 -10.59 21.98
CA PHE A 562 -4.31 -10.98 21.15
C PHE A 562 -5.01 -12.22 21.71
N ASP A 563 -6.29 -12.36 21.41
CA ASP A 563 -7.06 -13.56 21.71
C ASP A 563 -6.57 -14.75 20.88
N GLN A 564 -6.19 -15.83 21.58
CA GLN A 564 -5.74 -17.08 20.96
C GLN A 564 -6.90 -17.84 20.31
N SER A 565 -8.13 -17.64 20.82
CA SER A 565 -9.33 -18.27 20.24
C SER A 565 -9.65 -17.70 18.85
N SER A 566 -9.33 -16.43 18.58
CA SER A 566 -9.48 -15.80 17.28
C SER A 566 -8.65 -16.48 16.19
N LEU A 567 -7.40 -16.85 16.50
CA LEU A 567 -6.54 -17.62 15.59
C LEU A 567 -7.10 -19.02 15.34
N GLN A 568 -7.54 -19.72 16.40
CA GLN A 568 -8.09 -21.07 16.28
C GLN A 568 -9.38 -21.08 15.45
N ALA A 569 -10.29 -20.13 15.70
CA ALA A 569 -11.52 -19.97 14.92
C ALA A 569 -11.21 -19.76 13.43
N GLY A 570 -10.21 -18.95 13.12
CA GLY A 570 -9.74 -18.73 11.76
C GLY A 570 -9.12 -19.97 11.09
N TYR A 571 -8.41 -20.82 11.84
CA TYR A 571 -7.94 -22.11 11.33
C TYR A 571 -9.07 -23.11 11.10
N ASP A 572 -10.06 -23.16 11.98
CA ASP A 572 -11.26 -23.98 11.79
C ASP A 572 -12.01 -23.53 10.53
N LEU A 573 -12.05 -22.22 10.25
CA LEU A 573 -12.57 -21.63 9.01
C LEU A 573 -11.79 -22.06 7.75
N TRP A 574 -10.49 -22.33 7.83
CA TRP A 574 -9.66 -22.76 6.69
C TRP A 574 -9.53 -24.28 6.52
N SER A 575 -9.63 -25.04 7.61
CA SER A 575 -9.38 -26.50 7.61
C SER A 575 -10.54 -27.35 7.08
N TYR A 576 -11.70 -26.75 6.79
CA TYR A 576 -12.82 -27.44 6.14
C TYR A 576 -12.53 -27.93 4.71
N GLU A 577 -11.41 -27.55 4.10
CA GLU A 577 -11.03 -27.99 2.75
C GLU A 577 -10.11 -29.22 2.71
N THR A 578 -9.31 -29.52 3.74
CA THR A 578 -8.38 -30.66 3.69
C THR A 578 -9.05 -32.02 3.87
N GLN A 579 -10.33 -32.06 4.23
CA GLN A 579 -11.11 -33.29 4.40
C GLN A 579 -12.13 -33.55 3.28
N ALA A 580 -12.24 -32.66 2.29
CA ALA A 580 -13.22 -32.76 1.20
C ALA A 580 -12.58 -32.88 -0.21
N GLY A 581 -11.29 -33.26 -0.28
CA GLY A 581 -10.57 -33.57 -1.52
C GLY A 581 -10.56 -35.05 -1.86
#